data_AF-A0A2E8CC71-F1
#
_entry.id   AF-A0A2E8CC71-F1
#
_cell.length_a   1.000
_cell.length_b   1.000
_cell.length_c   1.000
_cell.angle_alpha   90.00
_cell.angle_beta   90.00
_cell.angle_gamma   90.00
#
_symmetry.space_group_name_H-M   'P 1'
#
loop_
_entity.id
_entity.type
_entity.pdbx_description
1 polymer ?
#
loop_
_entity_poly.entity_id
_entity_poly.type
_entity_poly.pdbx_seq_one_letter_code
_entity_poly.pdbx_strand_id
1 'polypeptide(L)' 'MPKIQLDDIEYNSEDMSENAMAHLISLQFADAQIRKLQQEIAISETARQAYIAALKHEIKESGITPIPNEKDLDEEY' A
#
# COMPACT_ATOMS: atom_id res chain seq x y z
N MET A 1 15.29 -32.52 8.29
CA MET A 1 15.75 -31.51 7.33
C MET A 1 14.67 -30.47 7.15
N PRO A 2 14.91 -29.20 7.52
CA PRO A 2 14.02 -28.10 7.18
C PRO A 2 13.93 -27.97 5.66
N LYS A 3 12.71 -27.72 5.16
CA LYS A 3 12.47 -27.54 3.73
C LYS A 3 12.16 -26.07 3.45
N ILE A 4 12.68 -25.57 2.34
CA ILE A 4 12.46 -24.21 1.86
C ILE A 4 11.74 -24.31 0.53
N GLN A 5 10.64 -23.60 0.40
CA GLN A 5 9.90 -23.49 -0.84
C GLN A 5 10.28 -22.15 -1.49
N LEU A 6 10.79 -22.21 -2.72
CA LEU A 6 10.99 -21.05 -3.57
C LEU A 6 10.21 -21.30 -4.85
N ASP A 7 9.26 -20.41 -5.14
CA ASP A 7 8.23 -20.62 -6.15
C ASP A 7 7.48 -21.94 -5.89
N ASP A 8 7.57 -22.89 -6.83
CA ASP A 8 6.95 -24.23 -6.75
C ASP A 8 7.97 -25.35 -6.48
N ILE A 9 9.22 -25.00 -6.17
CA ILE A 9 10.31 -25.97 -5.96
C ILE A 9 10.67 -26.02 -4.48
N GLU A 10 10.72 -27.25 -3.96
CA GLU A 10 11.07 -27.55 -2.58
C GLU A 10 12.55 -27.97 -2.50
N TYR A 11 13.33 -27.27 -1.67
CA TYR A 11 14.75 -27.52 -1.44
C TYR A 11 14.98 -27.95 0.02
N ASN A 12 15.90 -28.88 0.26
CA ASN A 12 16.37 -29.11 1.62
C ASN A 12 17.35 -27.98 1.99
N SER A 13 17.14 -27.36 3.15
CA SER A 13 18.03 -26.29 3.61
C SER A 13 19.46 -26.75 3.87
N GLU A 14 19.67 -28.05 4.10
CA GLU A 14 20.98 -28.66 4.35
C GLU A 14 21.82 -28.80 3.07
N ASP A 15 21.18 -28.76 1.89
CA ASP A 15 21.86 -28.84 0.59
C ASP A 15 22.32 -27.45 0.09
N MET A 16 21.98 -26.37 0.81
CA MET A 16 22.27 -25.00 0.41
C MET A 16 23.65 -24.55 0.88
N SER A 17 24.35 -23.80 0.03
CA SER A 17 25.57 -23.10 0.45
C SER A 17 25.26 -22.03 1.52
N GLU A 18 26.27 -21.67 2.33
CA GLU A 18 26.16 -20.59 3.32
C GLU A 18 25.65 -19.27 2.70
N ASN A 19 26.13 -18.93 1.50
CA ASN A 19 25.70 -17.74 0.77
C ASN A 19 24.22 -17.81 0.37
N ALA A 20 23.74 -18.98 -0.08
CA ALA A 20 22.35 -19.18 -0.44
C ALA A 20 21.43 -19.05 0.79
N MET A 21 21.86 -19.57 1.94
CA MET A 21 21.14 -19.38 3.21
C MET A 21 21.10 -17.91 3.65
N ALA A 22 22.21 -17.18 3.50
CA ALA A 22 22.26 -15.75 3.81
C ALA A 22 21.31 -14.93 2.91
N HIS A 23 21.23 -15.26 1.62
CA HIS A 23 20.28 -14.63 0.71
C HIS A 23 18.83 -14.95 1.07
N LEU A 24 18.51 -16.19 1.45
CA LEU A 24 17.16 -16.55 1.88
C LEU A 24 16.71 -15.76 3.11
N ILE A 25 17.59 -15.66 4.12
CA ILE A 25 17.30 -14.86 5.33
C ILE A 25 17.06 -13.40 4.96
N SER A 26 17.90 -12.84 4.08
CA SER A 26 17.75 -11.47 3.60
C SER A 26 16.44 -11.25 2.87
N LEU A 27 16.02 -12.21 2.04
CA LEU A 27 14.75 -12.18 1.32
C LEU A 27 13.56 -12.22 2.28
N GLN A 28 13.55 -13.15 3.24
CA GLN A 28 12.49 -13.24 4.25
C GLN A 28 12.34 -11.95 5.07
N PHE A 29 13.47 -11.30 5.38
CA PHE A 29 13.47 -10.00 6.04
C PHE A 29 12.85 -8.92 5.14
N ALA A 30 13.27 -8.82 3.88
CA ALA A 30 12.71 -7.86 2.93
C ALA A 30 11.19 -8.05 2.76
N ASP A 31 10.73 -9.28 2.63
CA ASP A 31 9.30 -9.60 2.49
C ASP A 31 8.50 -9.21 3.74
N ALA A 32 9.05 -9.41 4.94
CA ALA A 32 8.41 -8.97 6.17
C ALA A 32 8.27 -7.43 6.21
N GLN A 33 9.30 -6.70 5.76
CA GLN A 33 9.27 -5.25 5.70
C GLN A 33 8.25 -4.74 4.66
N ILE A 34 8.17 -5.38 3.48
CA ILE A 34 7.18 -5.05 2.46
C ILE A 34 5.77 -5.24 3.01
N ARG A 35 5.48 -6.39 3.65
CA ARG A 35 4.15 -6.64 4.25
C ARG A 35 3.79 -5.59 5.31
N LYS A 36 4.75 -5.18 6.13
CA LYS A 36 4.54 -4.12 7.12
C LYS A 36 4.17 -2.79 6.45
N LEU A 37 4.92 -2.38 5.43
CA LEU A 37 4.63 -1.13 4.70
C LEU A 37 3.25 -1.15 4.04
N GLN A 38 2.83 -2.30 3.48
CA GLN A 38 1.49 -2.45 2.90
C GLN A 38 0.39 -2.26 3.96
N GLN A 39 0.59 -2.75 5.19
CA GLN A 39 -0.35 -2.53 6.30
C GLN A 39 -0.41 -1.05 6.69
N GLU A 40 0.73 -0.37 6.78
CA GLU A 40 0.79 1.07 7.07
C GLU A 40 0.09 1.91 5.99
N ILE A 41 0.23 1.53 4.72
CA ILE A 41 -0.49 2.15 3.60
C ILE A 41 -1.99 1.97 3.77
N ALA A 42 -2.48 0.76 4.04
CA ALA A 42 -3.91 0.49 4.20
C ALA A 42 -4.53 1.28 5.37
N ILE A 43 -3.79 1.41 6.49
CA ILE A 43 -4.19 2.25 7.64
C ILE A 43 -4.29 3.72 7.20
N SER A 44 -3.27 4.21 6.49
CA SER A 44 -3.21 5.59 6.02
C SER A 44 -4.31 5.93 5.02
N GLU A 45 -4.64 5.00 4.12
CA GLU A 45 -5.74 5.14 3.16
C GLU A 45 -7.09 5.25 3.87
N THR A 46 -7.33 4.43 4.90
CA THR A 46 -8.54 4.49 5.72
C THR A 46 -8.67 5.85 6.41
N ALA A 47 -7.60 6.33 7.05
CA ALA A 47 -7.58 7.64 7.69
C ALA A 47 -7.81 8.77 6.67
N ARG A 48 -7.16 8.71 5.50
CA ARG A 48 -7.35 9.67 4.41
C ARG A 48 -8.80 9.74 3.96
N GLN A 49 -9.47 8.60 3.78
CA GLN A 49 -10.89 8.58 3.41
C GLN A 49 -11.78 9.21 4.47
N ALA A 50 -11.53 8.94 5.75
CA ALA A 50 -12.25 9.56 6.86
C ALA A 50 -12.06 11.09 6.88
N TYR A 51 -10.83 11.58 6.71
CA TYR A 51 -10.57 13.02 6.67
C TYR A 51 -11.21 13.70 5.45
N ILE A 52 -11.23 13.05 4.28
CA ILE A 52 -11.95 13.57 3.11
C ILE A 52 -13.44 13.70 3.40
N ALA A 53 -14.05 12.70 4.06
CA ALA A 53 -15.46 12.73 4.40
C ALA A 53 -15.79 13.86 5.39
N ALA A 54 -14.97 14.02 6.42
CA ALA A 54 -15.10 15.11 7.40
C ALA A 54 -14.95 16.49 6.74
N LEU A 55 -13.92 16.68 5.90
CA LEU A 55 -13.70 17.93 5.19
C LEU A 55 -14.87 18.29 4.26
N LYS A 56 -15.42 17.30 3.53
CA LYS A 56 -16.61 17.52 2.69
C LYS A 56 -17.82 17.98 3.51
N HIS A 57 -17.99 17.43 4.71
CA HIS A 57 -19.04 17.85 5.63
C HIS A 57 -18.85 19.30 6.08
N GLU A 58 -17.64 19.67 6.51
CA GLU A 58 -17.31 21.04 6.94
C GLU A 58 -17.45 22.07 5.81
N ILE A 59 -17.03 21.74 4.58
CA ILE A 59 -17.21 22.61 3.40
C ILE A 59 -18.71 22.85 3.15
N LYS A 60 -19.54 21.81 3.28
CA LYS A 60 -20.99 21.94 3.09
C LYS A 60 -21.63 22.84 4.16
N GLU A 61 -21.25 22.68 5.42
CA GLU A 61 -21.78 23.48 6.53
C GLU A 61 -21.30 24.94 6.51
N SER A 62 -20.08 25.19 6.02
CA SER A 62 -19.51 26.55 5.95
C SER A 62 -20.07 27.40 4.80
N GLY A 63 -20.91 26.83 3.92
CA GLY A 63 -21.52 27.55 2.80
C GLY A 63 -20.51 27.96 1.71
N ILE A 64 -19.31 27.37 1.71
CA ILE A 64 -18.31 27.60 0.67
C ILE A 64 -18.85 27.02 -0.64
N THR A 65 -18.94 27.86 -1.66
CA THR A 65 -19.34 27.43 -3.00
C THR A 65 -18.12 27.05 -3.83
N PRO A 66 -18.20 25.99 -4.65
CA PRO A 66 -17.14 25.65 -5.57
C PRO A 66 -16.97 26.76 -6.61
N ILE A 67 -15.72 27.06 -6.96
CA ILE A 67 -15.41 27.93 -8.09
C ILE A 67 -15.79 27.15 -9.37
N PRO A 68 -16.64 27.70 -10.25
CA PRO A 68 -17.00 27.05 -11.51
C PRO A 68 -15.75 26.70 -12.32
N ASN A 69 -15.69 25.51 -12.93
CA ASN A 69 -14.61 25.25 -13.88
C ASN A 69 -14.82 26.12 -15.13
N GLU A 70 -13.73 26.59 -15.75
CA GLU A 70 -13.80 27.30 -17.04
C GLU A 70 -14.58 26.52 -18.10
N LYS A 71 -14.56 25.18 -18.05
CA LYS A 71 -15.32 24.31 -18.95
C LYS A 71 -16.82 24.31 -18.72
N ASP A 72 -17.29 24.67 -17.52
CA ASP A 72 -18.71 24.72 -17.19
C ASP A 72 -19.36 26.04 -17.69
N LEU A 73 -18.56 26.99 -18.17
CA LEU A 73 -19.00 28.31 -18.65
C LEU A 73 -19.32 28.33 -20.16
N ASP A 74 -18.88 27.32 -20.91
CA ASP A 74 -18.97 27.29 -22.38
C ASP A 74 -20.19 26.50 -22.91
N GLU A 75 -20.98 25.85 -22.05
CA GLU A 75 -22.12 25.01 -22.46
C GLU A 75 -23.48 25.75 -22.52
N GLU A 76 -23.52 27.06 -22.24
CA GLU A 76 -24.75 27.86 -22.26
C GLU A 76 -24.90 28.71 -23.53
N TYR A 77 -24.99 28.10 -24.72
CA TYR A 77 -25.55 28.73 -25.95
C TYR A 77 -26.16 27.71 -26.92
#